data_AF-A0A1G8IZA4-F1
#
_entry.id   AF-A0A1G8IZA4-F1
#
_cell.length_a   1.000
_cell.length_b   1.000
_cell.length_c   1.000
_cell.angle_alpha   90.00
_cell.angle_beta   90.00
_cell.angle_gamma   90.00
#
_symmetry.space_group_name_H-M   'P 1'
#
loop_
_entity.id
_entity.type
_entity.pdbx_description
1 polymer ?
#
loop_
_entity_poly.entity_id
_entity_poly.type
_entity_poly.pdbx_seq_one_letter_code
_entity_poly.pdbx_strand_id
1 'polypeptide(L)'
;MQPSDASQSRTVLVTGATGYIGGRLVPRLLEAGHTVKVLVRSPQKIADVPWRGQVEVLQDSLDDAGRLTSTLEGVDVLYYLVHSMAAGSGFEEKEEAMARLVAGAAAGAGVDRIVYLGGLHPDNALLSTHMRSREKVGRAFLESPVDSIVFQAGVVIGSGSASFEMIRHLADTLPVMPAPSWVKNRIEAIAVRDVLHYLVAAAALPDRLNRTFDIGSRDVLTYKDMMNEYAAERGLPRRLVIALPVPAPKLAGLWVALVTPIPLSMSFPLVQSLQHDAVSREHDVDRYIPQPDGGLTPYRRAVALALGKERGGQVETTWANAGIDADPLPSDPDWAGYKVFLDERTFHSEAAPEHVWTVIEGIGGSNGWYSLPLAWRLRGWLDKLQGGAGLLRGRRHPKTLGTGEVVDWWRVETIDRGRLLRLRAEMRAPGRAWLELSVEPDGAGSLYRQRAIFFPRGLSGRLYWLGVYPFHGIIFPSMARNISAAAAALQETSAGSAGAKVAGDTP
;
A
#
# COMPACT_ATOMS: atom_id res chain seq x y z
N MET A 1 25.77 2.79 -39.52
CA MET A 1 26.04 1.70 -38.55
C MET A 1 24.68 1.08 -38.25
N GLN A 2 24.45 -0.14 -38.74
CA GLN A 2 23.19 -0.85 -38.51
C GLN A 2 23.00 -1.13 -37.01
N PRO A 3 21.76 -1.18 -36.51
CA PRO A 3 21.50 -1.58 -35.13
C PRO A 3 21.99 -3.02 -34.96
N SER A 4 23.01 -3.21 -34.13
CA SER A 4 23.52 -4.53 -33.77
C SER A 4 22.42 -5.33 -33.09
N ASP A 5 22.19 -6.53 -33.64
CA ASP A 5 21.50 -7.72 -33.15
C ASP A 5 20.60 -7.64 -31.91
N ALA A 6 19.43 -8.26 -32.06
CA ALA A 6 18.46 -8.59 -31.01
C ALA A 6 19.13 -8.89 -29.66
N SER A 7 18.69 -8.20 -28.61
CA SER A 7 19.00 -8.54 -27.23
C SER A 7 18.79 -10.04 -27.05
N GLN A 8 19.87 -10.80 -26.83
CA GLN A 8 19.76 -12.23 -26.58
C GLN A 8 18.79 -12.43 -25.40
N SER A 9 17.74 -13.20 -25.63
CA SER A 9 16.82 -13.60 -24.57
C SER A 9 17.61 -14.35 -23.50
N ARG A 10 17.75 -13.72 -22.33
CA ARG A 10 18.40 -14.28 -21.14
C ARG A 10 17.37 -14.97 -20.24
N THR A 11 17.80 -16.00 -19.53
CA THR A 11 17.07 -16.59 -18.41
C THR A 11 17.47 -15.85 -17.14
N VAL A 12 16.51 -15.16 -16.53
CA VAL A 12 16.75 -14.32 -15.36
C VAL A 12 16.02 -14.88 -14.15
N LEU A 13 16.69 -14.93 -12.99
CA LEU A 13 16.09 -15.32 -11.72
C LEU A 13 15.93 -14.11 -10.82
N VAL A 14 14.69 -13.80 -10.44
CA VAL A 14 14.37 -12.68 -9.54
C VAL A 14 14.07 -13.19 -8.15
N THR A 15 14.97 -12.88 -7.21
CA THR A 15 14.67 -12.98 -5.78
C THR A 15 13.87 -11.76 -5.33
N GLY A 16 13.12 -11.85 -4.23
CA GLY A 16 12.38 -10.71 -3.72
C GLY A 16 11.19 -10.29 -4.61
N ALA A 17 10.69 -11.18 -5.46
CA ALA A 17 9.53 -10.93 -6.32
C ALA A 17 8.23 -10.63 -5.57
N THR A 18 8.15 -10.98 -4.28
CA THR A 18 7.05 -10.58 -3.38
C THR A 18 7.17 -9.14 -2.89
N GLY A 19 8.31 -8.49 -3.13
CA GLY A 19 8.65 -7.15 -2.65
C GLY A 19 8.34 -6.05 -3.67
N TYR A 20 8.41 -4.80 -3.21
CA TYR A 20 8.00 -3.62 -3.98
C TYR A 20 8.67 -3.49 -5.35
N ILE A 21 10.00 -3.63 -5.41
CA ILE A 21 10.78 -3.54 -6.65
C ILE A 21 10.64 -4.83 -7.48
N GLY A 22 10.86 -5.99 -6.86
CA GLY A 22 10.83 -7.28 -7.56
C GLY A 22 9.50 -7.54 -8.27
N GLY A 23 8.37 -7.28 -7.62
CA GLY A 23 7.05 -7.49 -8.21
C GLY A 23 6.73 -6.57 -9.40
N ARG A 24 7.40 -5.41 -9.49
CA ARG A 24 7.32 -4.47 -10.62
C ARG A 24 8.38 -4.73 -11.70
N LEU A 25 9.50 -5.33 -11.32
CA LEU A 25 10.57 -5.70 -12.25
C LEU A 25 10.20 -6.90 -13.11
N VAL A 26 9.59 -7.93 -12.53
CA VAL A 26 9.19 -9.15 -13.25
C VAL A 26 8.43 -8.90 -14.55
N PRO A 27 7.32 -8.13 -14.57
CA PRO A 27 6.60 -7.86 -15.82
C PRO A 27 7.47 -7.10 -16.84
N ARG A 28 8.39 -6.25 -16.38
CA ARG A 28 9.30 -5.50 -17.27
C ARG A 28 10.40 -6.35 -17.88
N LEU A 29 10.88 -7.36 -17.16
CA LEU A 29 11.79 -8.35 -17.72
C LEU A 29 11.08 -9.23 -18.76
N LEU A 30 9.83 -9.61 -18.51
CA LEU A 30 8.99 -10.32 -19.49
C LEU A 30 8.74 -9.48 -20.75
N GLU A 31 8.35 -8.21 -20.59
CA GLU A 31 8.15 -7.25 -21.70
C GLU A 31 9.44 -7.02 -22.51
N ALA A 32 10.60 -7.07 -21.87
CA ALA A 32 11.91 -6.99 -22.52
C ALA A 32 12.32 -8.30 -23.23
N GLY A 33 11.49 -9.35 -23.19
CA GLY A 33 11.71 -10.61 -23.90
C GLY A 33 12.59 -11.61 -23.16
N HIS A 34 12.80 -11.46 -21.85
CA HIS A 34 13.56 -12.42 -21.04
C HIS A 34 12.69 -13.57 -20.54
N THR A 35 13.29 -14.74 -20.34
CA THR A 35 12.67 -15.87 -19.63
C THR A 35 12.82 -15.63 -18.13
N VAL A 36 11.71 -15.43 -17.42
CA VAL A 36 11.76 -15.05 -15.99
C VAL A 36 11.41 -16.24 -15.08
N LYS A 37 12.32 -16.52 -14.15
CA LYS A 37 12.10 -17.37 -12.97
C LYS A 37 12.01 -16.48 -11.73
N VAL A 38 11.18 -16.84 -10.76
CA VAL A 38 11.09 -16.14 -9.47
C VAL A 38 11.34 -17.09 -8.31
N LEU A 39 12.17 -16.67 -7.36
CA LEU A 39 12.46 -17.42 -6.14
C LEU A 39 11.70 -16.82 -4.97
N VAL A 40 10.77 -17.59 -4.40
CA VAL A 40 9.89 -17.14 -3.31
C VAL A 40 9.77 -18.18 -2.21
N ARG A 41 9.76 -17.72 -0.94
CA ARG A 41 9.52 -18.61 0.21
C ARG A 41 8.06 -19.03 0.36
N SER A 42 7.13 -18.17 -0.08
CA SER A 42 5.69 -18.36 0.10
C SER A 42 4.97 -18.00 -1.22
N PRO A 43 4.77 -18.97 -2.13
CA PRO A 43 4.17 -18.74 -3.44
C PRO A 43 2.79 -18.08 -3.40
N GLN A 44 2.04 -18.27 -2.32
CA GLN A 44 0.71 -17.68 -2.13
C GLN A 44 0.73 -16.14 -2.14
N LYS A 45 1.86 -15.51 -1.79
CA LYS A 45 2.00 -14.05 -1.79
C LYS A 45 2.01 -13.41 -3.18
N ILE A 46 2.19 -14.22 -4.22
CA ILE A 46 2.15 -13.80 -5.63
C ILE A 46 1.03 -14.53 -6.37
N ALA A 47 0.00 -15.03 -5.67
CA ALA A 47 -1.11 -15.73 -6.31
C ALA A 47 -1.91 -14.81 -7.25
N ASP A 48 -2.16 -13.57 -6.80
CA ASP A 48 -3.08 -12.63 -7.47
C ASP A 48 -2.37 -11.61 -8.38
N VAL A 49 -1.05 -11.74 -8.58
CA VAL A 49 -0.31 -10.82 -9.45
C VAL A 49 -0.54 -11.19 -10.94
N PRO A 50 -0.73 -10.22 -11.86
CA PRO A 50 -1.10 -10.51 -13.24
C PRO A 50 -0.08 -11.36 -14.02
N TRP A 51 1.20 -11.26 -13.69
CA TRP A 51 2.29 -11.95 -14.36
C TRP A 51 2.54 -13.38 -13.83
N ARG A 52 1.81 -13.83 -12.79
CA ARG A 52 2.06 -15.13 -12.14
C ARG A 52 2.06 -16.30 -13.11
N GLY A 53 1.18 -16.28 -14.11
CA GLY A 53 1.05 -17.34 -15.12
C GLY A 53 2.13 -17.34 -16.21
N GLN A 54 3.00 -16.33 -16.23
CA GLN A 54 4.02 -16.13 -17.27
C GLN A 54 5.44 -16.47 -16.80
N VAL A 55 5.60 -16.88 -15.54
CA VAL A 55 6.90 -17.14 -14.91
C VAL A 55 6.96 -18.51 -14.27
N GLU A 56 8.17 -19.06 -14.18
CA GLU A 56 8.45 -20.23 -13.35
C GLU A 56 8.61 -19.79 -11.88
N VAL A 57 7.93 -20.47 -10.96
CA VAL A 57 8.00 -20.15 -9.53
C VAL A 57 8.75 -21.25 -8.79
N LEU A 58 9.91 -20.88 -8.26
CA LEU A 58 10.77 -21.76 -7.47
C LEU A 58 10.54 -21.47 -5.98
N GLN A 59 10.09 -22.49 -5.25
CA GLN A 59 9.87 -22.39 -3.81
C GLN A 59 11.13 -22.83 -3.07
N ASP A 60 11.95 -21.88 -2.65
CA ASP A 60 13.15 -22.16 -1.88
C ASP A 60 13.52 -21.03 -0.91
N SER A 61 14.54 -21.28 -0.10
CA SER A 61 15.12 -20.33 0.85
C SER A 61 16.58 -20.07 0.52
N LEU A 62 17.04 -18.85 0.84
CA LEU A 62 18.39 -18.39 0.49
C LEU A 62 19.48 -18.85 1.49
N ASP A 63 19.14 -19.69 2.46
CA ASP A 63 20.02 -20.18 3.53
C ASP A 63 20.60 -21.59 3.28
N ASP A 64 20.18 -22.29 2.21
CA ASP A 64 20.69 -23.62 1.84
C ASP A 64 21.52 -23.55 0.54
N ALA A 65 22.84 -23.55 0.69
CA ALA A 65 23.77 -23.43 -0.44
C ALA A 65 23.63 -24.55 -1.49
N GLY A 66 23.41 -25.79 -1.06
CA GLY A 66 23.37 -26.95 -1.96
C GLY A 66 22.16 -26.90 -2.88
N ARG A 67 21.00 -26.55 -2.31
CA ARG A 67 19.76 -26.33 -3.07
C ARG A 67 19.82 -25.10 -3.98
N LEU A 68 20.47 -24.03 -3.53
CA LEU A 68 20.58 -22.81 -4.32
C LEU A 68 21.38 -23.02 -5.60
N THR A 69 22.48 -23.77 -5.57
CA THR A 69 23.24 -24.07 -6.80
C THR A 69 22.35 -24.76 -7.82
N SER A 70 21.61 -25.81 -7.44
CA SER A 70 20.68 -26.48 -8.36
C SER A 70 19.55 -25.58 -8.86
N THR A 71 19.11 -24.63 -8.02
CA THR A 71 18.08 -23.65 -8.36
C THR A 71 18.55 -22.60 -9.37
N LEU A 72 19.86 -22.33 -9.39
CA LEU A 72 20.50 -21.36 -10.27
C LEU A 72 21.01 -22.00 -11.59
N GLU A 73 20.85 -23.30 -11.78
CA GLU A 73 21.23 -23.97 -13.03
C GLU A 73 20.45 -23.39 -14.23
N GLY A 74 21.19 -23.01 -15.28
CA GLY A 74 20.65 -22.40 -16.49
C GLY A 74 20.11 -20.98 -16.30
N VAL A 75 20.53 -20.28 -15.23
CA VAL A 75 20.24 -18.85 -15.01
C VAL A 75 21.44 -18.03 -15.50
N ASP A 76 21.18 -17.08 -16.39
CA ASP A 76 22.21 -16.17 -16.91
C ASP A 76 22.38 -14.96 -15.97
N VAL A 77 21.28 -14.41 -15.46
CA VAL A 77 21.29 -13.20 -14.60
C VAL A 77 20.49 -13.41 -13.33
N LEU A 78 21.12 -13.19 -12.18
CA LEU A 78 20.50 -13.23 -10.86
C LEU A 78 20.20 -11.81 -10.34
N TYR A 79 18.92 -11.49 -10.15
CA TYR A 79 18.51 -10.28 -9.44
C TYR A 79 18.38 -10.56 -7.95
N TYR A 80 19.29 -10.00 -7.15
CA TYR A 80 19.23 -10.03 -5.69
C TYR A 80 18.46 -8.82 -5.17
N LEU A 81 17.16 -8.99 -4.90
CA LEU A 81 16.27 -7.92 -4.39
C LEU A 81 15.63 -8.29 -3.05
N VAL A 82 16.21 -9.27 -2.36
CA VAL A 82 15.85 -9.56 -0.97
C VAL A 82 16.53 -8.54 -0.09
N HIS A 83 15.72 -7.89 0.73
CA HIS A 83 16.21 -7.04 1.82
C HIS A 83 15.21 -7.12 2.96
N SER A 84 15.64 -7.57 4.12
CA SER A 84 14.77 -7.49 5.30
C SER A 84 14.88 -6.11 5.93
N MET A 85 13.77 -5.38 5.96
CA MET A 85 13.68 -4.14 6.74
C MET A 85 13.52 -4.39 8.24
N ALA A 86 13.20 -5.62 8.66
CA ALA A 86 13.00 -5.97 10.06
C ALA A 86 14.34 -6.23 10.75
N ALA A 87 14.83 -5.21 11.46
CA ALA A 87 16.08 -5.26 12.20
C ALA A 87 15.97 -6.10 13.49
N GLY A 88 16.86 -7.07 13.64
CA GLY A 88 17.16 -7.78 14.89
C GLY A 88 18.67 -7.78 15.16
N SER A 89 19.10 -8.28 16.33
CA SER A 89 20.53 -8.44 16.62
C SER A 89 21.17 -9.44 15.64
N GLY A 90 22.38 -9.11 15.15
CA GLY A 90 23.12 -9.94 14.20
C GLY A 90 22.59 -9.94 12.76
N PHE A 91 21.70 -9.01 12.41
CA PHE A 91 21.10 -8.94 11.08
C PHE A 91 22.12 -8.55 10.00
N GLU A 92 23.02 -7.61 10.30
CA GLU A 92 24.05 -7.14 9.38
C GLU A 92 24.95 -8.29 8.93
N GLU A 93 25.41 -9.12 9.87
CA GLU A 93 26.24 -10.30 9.59
C GLU A 93 25.48 -11.39 8.85
N LYS A 94 24.18 -11.57 9.13
CA LYS A 94 23.33 -12.58 8.46
C LYS A 94 23.09 -12.24 6.99
N GLU A 95 22.81 -10.98 6.67
CA GLU A 95 22.63 -10.54 5.27
C GLU A 95 23.94 -10.65 4.49
N GLU A 96 25.07 -10.25 5.09
CA GLU A 96 26.39 -10.40 4.48
C GLU A 96 26.74 -11.88 4.23
N ALA A 97 26.48 -12.76 5.19
CA ALA A 97 26.69 -14.20 5.05
C ALA A 97 25.80 -14.81 3.95
N MET A 98 24.53 -14.40 3.89
CA MET A 98 23.59 -14.84 2.86
C MET A 98 24.02 -14.36 1.47
N ALA A 99 24.46 -13.12 1.33
CA ALA A 99 24.97 -12.59 0.07
C ALA A 99 26.18 -13.38 -0.43
N ARG A 100 27.14 -13.68 0.45
CA ARG A 100 28.31 -14.52 0.11
C ARG A 100 27.91 -15.94 -0.30
N LEU A 101 26.96 -16.54 0.42
CA LEU A 101 26.46 -17.88 0.13
C LEU A 101 25.79 -17.93 -1.25
N VAL A 102 24.93 -16.95 -1.54
CA VAL A 102 24.26 -16.83 -2.85
C VAL A 102 25.26 -16.55 -3.97
N ALA A 103 26.25 -15.70 -3.74
CA ALA A 103 27.30 -15.44 -4.73
C ALA A 103 28.13 -16.69 -5.03
N GLY A 104 28.45 -17.49 -4.01
CA GLY A 104 29.12 -18.78 -4.17
C GLY A 104 28.28 -19.81 -4.94
N ALA A 105 26.98 -19.89 -4.65
CA ALA A 105 26.05 -20.76 -5.39
C ALA A 105 25.89 -20.32 -6.85
N ALA A 106 25.81 -19.00 -7.11
CA ALA A 106 25.76 -18.42 -8.44
C ALA A 106 27.04 -18.75 -9.24
N ALA A 107 28.22 -18.62 -8.62
CA ALA A 107 29.48 -19.02 -9.23
C ALA A 107 29.50 -20.53 -9.55
N GLY A 108 29.04 -21.38 -8.62
CA GLY A 108 28.98 -22.83 -8.82
C GLY A 108 28.02 -23.28 -9.92
N ALA A 109 26.94 -22.52 -10.16
CA ALA A 109 25.96 -22.77 -11.20
C ALA A 109 26.32 -22.14 -12.57
N GLY A 110 27.37 -21.31 -12.62
CA GLY A 110 27.81 -20.63 -13.84
C GLY A 110 26.93 -19.44 -14.23
N VAL A 111 26.35 -18.73 -13.26
CA VAL A 111 25.60 -17.49 -13.50
C VAL A 111 26.56 -16.41 -14.04
N ASP A 112 26.19 -15.73 -15.12
CA ASP A 112 27.03 -14.70 -15.75
C ASP A 112 27.07 -13.41 -14.92
N ARG A 113 25.94 -13.04 -14.31
CA ARG A 113 25.80 -11.75 -13.62
C ARG A 113 24.93 -11.80 -12.38
N ILE A 114 25.34 -11.04 -11.36
CA ILE A 114 24.47 -10.64 -10.24
C ILE A 114 24.12 -9.15 -10.36
N VAL A 115 22.84 -8.84 -10.26
CA VAL A 115 22.34 -7.45 -10.18
C VAL A 115 21.78 -7.21 -8.77
N TYR A 116 22.34 -6.22 -8.07
CA TYR A 116 21.92 -5.85 -6.72
C TYR A 116 21.46 -4.38 -6.68
N LEU A 117 20.34 -4.14 -5.99
CA LEU A 117 19.85 -2.79 -5.72
C LEU A 117 20.18 -2.41 -4.27
N GLY A 118 21.23 -1.62 -4.10
CA GLY A 118 21.61 -0.94 -2.87
C GLY A 118 20.92 0.41 -2.69
N GLY A 119 21.46 1.25 -1.78
CA GLY A 119 21.00 2.61 -1.56
C GLY A 119 22.17 3.57 -1.50
N LEU A 120 21.97 4.81 -1.95
CA LEU A 120 22.98 5.87 -1.87
C LEU A 120 23.43 6.09 -0.42
N HIS A 121 24.74 6.21 -0.25
CA HIS A 121 25.36 6.51 1.03
C HIS A 121 26.64 7.33 0.83
N PRO A 122 27.06 8.14 1.82
CA PRO A 122 28.36 8.78 1.79
C PRO A 122 29.47 7.76 2.08
N ASP A 123 30.67 7.97 1.55
CA ASP A 123 31.83 7.11 1.82
C ASP A 123 32.44 7.36 3.21
N ASN A 124 32.44 8.63 3.66
CA ASN A 124 33.19 9.08 4.84
C ASN A 124 32.28 9.42 6.02
N ALA A 125 31.25 8.60 6.28
CA ALA A 125 30.38 8.79 7.42
C ALA A 125 30.14 7.50 8.20
N LEU A 126 29.88 7.63 9.50
CA LEU A 126 29.39 6.54 10.33
C LEU A 126 27.95 6.22 9.94
N LEU A 127 27.81 5.32 8.96
CA LEU A 127 26.52 4.89 8.43
C LEU A 127 25.65 4.22 9.50
N SER A 128 24.34 4.39 9.37
CA SER A 128 23.37 3.60 10.14
C SER A 128 23.54 2.10 9.89
N THR A 129 23.13 1.25 10.85
CA THR A 129 23.21 -0.22 10.72
C THR A 129 22.55 -0.73 9.43
N HIS A 130 21.40 -0.15 9.06
CA HIS A 130 20.71 -0.49 7.83
C HIS A 130 21.52 -0.14 6.57
N MET A 131 22.15 1.03 6.53
CA MET A 131 22.98 1.44 5.40
C MET A 131 24.26 0.62 5.29
N ARG A 132 24.94 0.34 6.42
CA ARG A 132 26.12 -0.54 6.44
C ARG A 132 25.82 -1.95 5.95
N SER A 133 24.69 -2.52 6.36
CA SER A 133 24.28 -3.84 5.89
C SER A 133 24.13 -3.88 4.37
N ARG A 134 23.52 -2.86 3.75
CA ARG A 134 23.40 -2.77 2.29
C ARG A 134 24.73 -2.55 1.57
N GLU A 135 25.61 -1.73 2.14
CA GLU A 135 26.97 -1.52 1.61
C GLU A 135 27.78 -2.81 1.65
N LYS A 136 27.74 -3.55 2.76
CA LYS A 136 28.39 -4.86 2.91
C LYS A 136 27.87 -5.91 1.94
N VAL A 137 26.56 -5.98 1.72
CA VAL A 137 25.96 -6.90 0.73
C VAL A 137 26.45 -6.56 -0.68
N GLY A 138 26.42 -5.28 -1.07
CA GLY A 138 26.93 -4.84 -2.36
C GLY A 138 28.40 -5.20 -2.56
N ARG A 139 29.24 -4.95 -1.53
CA ARG A 139 30.65 -5.33 -1.55
C ARG A 139 30.85 -6.85 -1.66
N ALA A 140 30.07 -7.64 -0.94
CA ALA A 140 30.16 -9.10 -1.01
C ALA A 140 29.90 -9.66 -2.42
N PHE A 141 29.00 -9.03 -3.20
CA PHE A 141 28.80 -9.40 -4.61
C PHE A 141 29.95 -8.94 -5.51
N LEU A 142 30.44 -7.70 -5.34
CA LEU A 142 31.57 -7.18 -6.13
C LEU A 142 32.87 -7.94 -5.89
N GLU A 143 33.09 -8.46 -4.68
CA GLU A 143 34.25 -9.29 -4.31
C GLU A 143 34.10 -10.76 -4.74
N SER A 144 32.95 -11.15 -5.29
CA SER A 144 32.67 -12.53 -5.69
C SER A 144 33.25 -12.87 -7.07
N PRO A 145 33.36 -14.17 -7.42
CA PRO A 145 33.78 -14.59 -8.76
C PRO A 145 32.81 -14.24 -9.89
N VAL A 146 31.56 -13.86 -9.58
CA VAL A 146 30.54 -13.50 -10.57
C VAL A 146 30.53 -11.99 -10.77
N ASP A 147 30.64 -11.53 -12.01
CA ASP A 147 30.61 -10.10 -12.34
C ASP A 147 29.28 -9.49 -11.87
N SER A 148 29.38 -8.41 -11.11
CA SER A 148 28.24 -7.86 -10.37
C SER A 148 27.98 -6.39 -10.71
N ILE A 149 26.71 -6.05 -10.91
CA ILE A 149 26.25 -4.66 -11.08
C ILE A 149 25.49 -4.26 -9.83
N VAL A 150 26.05 -3.31 -9.08
CA VAL A 150 25.45 -2.78 -7.84
C VAL A 150 24.90 -1.39 -8.09
N PHE A 151 23.58 -1.24 -8.15
CA PHE A 151 22.96 0.08 -8.23
C PHE A 151 22.77 0.69 -6.84
N GLN A 152 23.34 1.87 -6.60
CA GLN A 152 23.09 2.66 -5.41
C GLN A 152 21.99 3.69 -5.71
N ALA A 153 20.77 3.35 -5.31
CA ALA A 153 19.61 4.19 -5.62
C ALA A 153 19.35 5.27 -4.57
N GLY A 154 18.94 6.43 -5.06
CA GLY A 154 18.31 7.45 -4.22
C GLY A 154 16.98 7.00 -3.63
N VAL A 155 16.29 7.95 -2.99
CA VAL A 155 15.00 7.70 -2.36
C VAL A 155 13.97 7.33 -3.43
N VAL A 156 13.53 6.07 -3.46
CA VAL A 156 12.59 5.57 -4.46
C VAL A 156 11.20 6.16 -4.27
N ILE A 157 10.68 6.84 -5.30
CA ILE A 157 9.38 7.49 -5.32
C ILE A 157 8.41 6.74 -6.23
N GLY A 158 7.32 6.26 -5.63
CA GLY A 158 6.22 5.56 -6.29
C GLY A 158 5.22 5.06 -5.25
N SER A 159 3.95 4.88 -5.64
CA SER A 159 2.91 4.40 -4.73
C SER A 159 3.29 3.03 -4.19
N GLY A 160 3.30 2.84 -2.88
CA GLY A 160 3.73 1.60 -2.21
C GLY A 160 5.20 1.57 -1.79
N SER A 161 6.04 2.50 -2.25
CA SER A 161 7.42 2.63 -1.77
C SER A 161 7.43 3.14 -0.33
N ALA A 162 8.13 2.45 0.58
CA ALA A 162 8.20 2.82 2.00
C ALA A 162 8.60 4.29 2.23
N SER A 163 9.58 4.78 1.47
CA SER A 163 10.04 6.17 1.58
C SER A 163 9.02 7.19 1.06
N PHE A 164 8.34 6.87 -0.06
CA PHE A 164 7.27 7.71 -0.59
C PHE A 164 6.09 7.74 0.38
N GLU A 165 5.65 6.59 0.87
CA GLU A 165 4.55 6.49 1.84
C GLU A 165 4.87 7.26 3.13
N MET A 166 6.12 7.27 3.58
CA MET A 166 6.55 8.08 4.73
C MET A 166 6.37 9.58 4.47
N ILE A 167 6.85 10.08 3.32
CA ILE A 167 6.66 11.48 2.91
C ILE A 167 5.18 11.82 2.81
N ARG A 168 4.40 10.96 2.13
CA ARG A 168 2.97 11.09 1.89
C ARG A 168 2.20 11.23 3.21
N HIS A 169 2.37 10.26 4.11
CA HIS A 169 1.67 10.23 5.40
C HIS A 169 2.03 11.41 6.29
N LEU A 170 3.32 11.78 6.35
CA LEU A 170 3.77 12.91 7.16
C LEU A 170 3.20 14.23 6.63
N ALA A 171 3.28 14.48 5.33
CA ALA A 171 2.77 15.71 4.73
C ALA A 171 1.24 15.81 4.74
N ASP A 172 0.53 14.70 4.51
CA ASP A 172 -0.94 14.65 4.61
C ASP A 172 -1.42 14.90 6.05
N THR A 173 -0.63 14.50 7.06
CA THR A 173 -1.06 14.48 8.46
C THR A 173 -0.66 15.73 9.25
N LEU A 174 0.55 16.25 9.04
CA LEU A 174 1.17 17.26 9.90
C LEU A 174 1.40 18.58 9.16
N PRO A 175 0.53 19.60 9.36
CA PRO A 175 0.76 20.95 8.82
C PRO A 175 1.97 21.64 9.45
N VAL A 176 2.25 21.35 10.72
CA VAL A 176 3.45 21.79 11.44
C VAL A 176 4.18 20.54 11.90
N MET A 177 5.46 20.45 11.55
CA MET A 177 6.26 19.26 11.77
C MET A 177 7.56 19.64 12.49
N PRO A 178 7.60 19.49 13.83
CA PRO A 178 8.87 19.46 14.54
C PRO A 178 9.61 18.19 14.10
N ALA A 179 10.74 18.38 13.45
CA ALA A 179 11.59 17.30 12.95
C ALA A 179 13.03 17.55 13.43
N PRO A 180 13.85 16.51 13.63
CA PRO A 180 15.24 16.77 13.97
C PRO A 180 16.00 17.47 12.82
N SER A 181 17.22 17.93 13.08
CA SER A 181 17.95 18.83 12.17
C SER A 181 18.30 18.20 10.81
N TRP A 182 18.53 16.89 10.76
CA TRP A 182 18.73 16.06 9.56
C TRP A 182 17.65 16.16 8.47
N VAL A 183 16.49 16.79 8.75
CA VAL A 183 15.46 17.05 7.72
C VAL A 183 15.97 18.04 6.65
N LYS A 184 17.10 18.69 6.93
CA LYS A 184 17.84 19.58 6.02
C LYS A 184 18.97 18.87 5.25
N ASN A 185 19.22 17.58 5.51
CA ASN A 185 20.21 16.82 4.75
C ASN A 185 19.78 16.73 3.28
N ARG A 186 20.78 16.72 2.40
CA ARG A 186 20.59 16.68 0.95
C ARG A 186 20.37 15.25 0.52
N ILE A 187 19.31 15.04 -0.22
CA ILE A 187 18.97 13.73 -0.76
C ILE A 187 18.50 13.84 -2.19
N GLU A 188 18.73 12.76 -2.91
CA GLU A 188 18.30 12.62 -4.28
C GLU A 188 17.20 11.57 -4.35
N ALA A 189 16.11 11.92 -5.01
CA ALA A 189 15.03 10.98 -5.28
C ALA A 189 15.32 10.21 -6.56
N ILE A 190 14.64 9.09 -6.77
CA ILE A 190 14.54 8.45 -8.08
C ILE A 190 13.13 7.89 -8.25
N ALA A 191 12.52 8.08 -9.42
CA ALA A 191 11.22 7.49 -9.68
C ALA A 191 11.34 5.96 -9.80
N VAL A 192 10.37 5.21 -9.28
CA VAL A 192 10.38 3.75 -9.39
C VAL A 192 10.54 3.26 -10.84
N ARG A 193 9.93 3.97 -11.80
CA ARG A 193 10.07 3.66 -13.23
C ARG A 193 11.51 3.78 -13.74
N ASP A 194 12.27 4.75 -13.25
CA ASP A 194 13.65 4.96 -13.65
C ASP A 194 14.53 3.88 -13.02
N VAL A 195 14.25 3.48 -11.76
CA VAL A 195 14.90 2.30 -11.14
C VAL A 195 14.66 1.06 -11.99
N LEU A 196 13.42 0.81 -12.42
CA LEU A 196 13.09 -0.35 -13.24
C LEU A 196 13.76 -0.29 -14.62
N HIS A 197 13.87 0.89 -15.24
CA HIS A 197 14.63 1.09 -16.48
C HIS A 197 16.07 0.63 -16.34
N TYR A 198 16.77 1.07 -15.29
CA TYR A 198 18.16 0.65 -15.03
C TYR A 198 18.27 -0.86 -14.75
N LEU A 199 17.34 -1.42 -13.96
CA LEU A 199 17.36 -2.85 -13.63
C LEU A 199 17.11 -3.73 -14.85
N VAL A 200 16.18 -3.36 -15.75
CA VAL A 200 15.93 -4.10 -17.00
C VAL A 200 17.15 -4.03 -17.91
N ALA A 201 17.70 -2.83 -18.12
CA ALA A 201 18.86 -2.64 -18.99
C ALA A 201 20.10 -3.41 -18.49
N ALA A 202 20.22 -3.62 -17.18
CA ALA A 202 21.33 -4.36 -16.58
C ALA A 202 21.43 -5.82 -17.03
N ALA A 203 20.34 -6.45 -17.49
CA ALA A 203 20.39 -7.81 -18.06
C ALA A 203 21.21 -7.87 -19.36
N ALA A 204 21.23 -6.78 -20.13
CA ALA A 204 21.83 -6.72 -21.46
C ALA A 204 23.22 -6.04 -21.48
N LEU A 205 23.74 -5.60 -20.33
CA LEU A 205 25.07 -4.96 -20.26
C LEU A 205 26.20 -5.95 -20.56
N PRO A 206 27.37 -5.48 -21.04
CA PRO A 206 28.50 -6.35 -21.42
C PRO A 206 28.93 -7.28 -20.29
N ASP A 207 29.12 -8.58 -20.54
CA ASP A 207 29.31 -9.59 -19.49
C ASP A 207 30.40 -9.22 -18.48
N ARG A 208 31.52 -8.65 -18.94
CA ARG A 208 32.66 -8.24 -18.11
C ARG A 208 32.52 -6.85 -17.48
N LEU A 209 31.51 -6.65 -16.65
CA LEU A 209 31.28 -5.41 -15.92
C LEU A 209 30.98 -5.68 -14.45
N ASN A 210 31.96 -5.40 -13.58
CA ASN A 210 31.86 -5.59 -12.13
C ASN A 210 32.05 -4.26 -11.40
N ARG A 211 30.96 -3.59 -11.03
CA ARG A 211 31.00 -2.21 -10.54
C ARG A 211 29.71 -1.74 -9.84
N THR A 212 29.87 -0.76 -8.96
CA THR A 212 28.81 0.08 -8.41
C THR A 212 28.46 1.27 -9.31
N PHE A 213 27.17 1.58 -9.46
CA PHE A 213 26.66 2.78 -10.13
C PHE A 213 25.65 3.53 -9.26
N ASP A 214 25.85 4.83 -9.10
CA ASP A 214 24.86 5.72 -8.49
C ASP A 214 23.70 5.97 -9.46
N ILE A 215 22.45 5.81 -9.00
CA ILE A 215 21.25 6.14 -9.77
C ILE A 215 20.32 7.06 -8.98
N GLY A 216 19.98 8.18 -9.61
CA GLY A 216 19.19 9.26 -9.03
C GLY A 216 18.51 10.10 -10.11
N SER A 217 17.56 10.95 -9.72
CA SER A 217 16.81 11.84 -10.64
C SER A 217 17.56 13.12 -11.01
N ARG A 218 18.71 13.39 -10.40
CA ARG A 218 19.50 14.63 -10.45
C ARG A 218 18.82 15.83 -9.78
N ASP A 219 17.60 15.67 -9.28
CA ASP A 219 16.94 16.62 -8.40
C ASP A 219 17.40 16.39 -6.96
N VAL A 220 18.37 17.21 -6.52
CA VAL A 220 18.86 17.20 -5.14
C VAL A 220 18.03 18.14 -4.29
N LEU A 221 17.28 17.56 -3.35
CA LEU A 221 16.36 18.26 -2.46
C LEU A 221 16.75 18.01 -0.99
N THR A 222 16.20 18.79 -0.08
CA THR A 222 16.17 18.38 1.33
C THR A 222 14.90 17.57 1.61
N TYR A 223 14.86 16.76 2.67
CA TYR A 223 13.62 16.10 3.10
C TYR A 223 12.49 17.10 3.33
N LYS A 224 12.82 18.28 3.89
CA LYS A 224 11.87 19.39 4.05
C LYS A 224 11.28 19.83 2.71
N ASP A 225 12.10 19.94 1.67
CA ASP A 225 11.66 20.41 0.36
C ASP A 225 10.84 19.33 -0.34
N MET A 226 11.24 18.07 -0.27
CA MET A 226 10.44 16.94 -0.78
C MET A 226 9.04 16.89 -0.17
N MET A 227 8.93 17.04 1.16
CA MET A 227 7.61 17.09 1.81
C MET A 227 6.75 18.28 1.34
N ASN A 228 7.37 19.42 1.02
CA ASN A 228 6.66 20.59 0.54
C ASN A 228 6.30 20.50 -0.94
N GLU A 229 7.14 19.90 -1.77
CA GLU A 229 6.84 19.60 -3.18
C GLU A 229 5.74 18.56 -3.30
N TYR A 230 5.77 17.52 -2.46
CA TYR A 230 4.65 16.60 -2.32
C TYR A 230 3.36 17.36 -1.94
N ALA A 231 3.42 18.22 -0.92
CA ALA A 231 2.26 19.00 -0.50
C ALA A 231 1.72 19.88 -1.63
N ALA A 232 2.58 20.50 -2.42
CA ALA A 232 2.20 21.30 -3.58
C ALA A 232 1.48 20.46 -4.65
N GLU A 233 2.04 19.31 -5.04
CA GLU A 233 1.41 18.39 -6.01
C GLU A 233 0.08 17.81 -5.51
N ARG A 234 -0.01 17.60 -4.20
CA ARG A 234 -1.21 17.12 -3.53
C ARG A 234 -2.29 18.21 -3.37
N GLY A 235 -1.97 19.49 -3.57
CA GLY A 235 -2.88 20.61 -3.34
C GLY A 235 -3.09 20.93 -1.85
N LEU A 236 -2.11 20.60 -1.01
CA LEU A 236 -2.09 20.95 0.41
C LEU A 236 -1.37 22.30 0.60
N PRO A 237 -1.72 23.07 1.66
CA PRO A 237 -0.92 24.24 2.03
C PRO A 237 0.52 23.84 2.34
N ARG A 238 1.45 24.79 2.27
CA ARG A 238 2.85 24.56 2.66
C ARG A 238 2.96 23.96 4.07
N ARG A 239 3.85 22.99 4.27
CA ARG A 239 4.11 22.37 5.58
C ARG A 239 5.20 23.15 6.31
N LEU A 240 4.93 23.58 7.54
CA LEU A 240 5.92 24.25 8.39
C LEU A 240 6.81 23.21 9.07
N VAL A 241 7.95 22.90 8.44
CA VAL A 241 8.94 21.97 8.98
C VAL A 241 9.96 22.74 9.83
N ILE A 242 9.93 22.48 11.14
CA ILE A 242 10.80 23.11 12.13
C ILE A 242 11.92 22.13 12.47
N ALA A 243 13.13 22.46 12.06
CA ALA A 243 14.33 21.67 12.32
C ALA A 243 14.84 21.94 13.74
N LEU A 244 14.77 20.93 14.61
CA LEU A 244 15.19 21.00 16.00
C LEU A 244 16.50 20.20 16.22
N PRO A 245 17.42 20.69 17.07
CA PRO A 245 18.66 19.98 17.38
C PRO A 245 18.41 18.83 18.38
N VAL A 246 17.58 17.86 18.00
CA VAL A 246 17.22 16.73 18.88
C VAL A 246 18.08 15.52 18.52
N PRO A 247 19.02 15.09 19.39
CA PRO A 247 19.93 13.97 19.10
C PRO A 247 19.27 12.61 19.41
N ALA A 248 18.02 12.40 18.96
CA ALA A 248 17.27 11.19 19.30
C ALA A 248 16.56 10.56 18.08
N PRO A 249 17.30 9.85 17.20
CA PRO A 249 16.73 9.10 16.08
C PRO A 249 15.64 8.11 16.52
N LYS A 250 15.78 7.52 17.70
CA LYS A 250 14.79 6.59 18.25
C LYS A 250 13.47 7.31 18.61
N LEU A 251 13.53 8.50 19.19
CA LEU A 251 12.31 9.27 19.49
C LEU A 251 11.61 9.70 18.19
N ALA A 252 12.38 10.09 17.17
CA ALA A 252 11.82 10.42 15.86
C ALA A 252 11.17 9.20 15.17
N GLY A 253 11.78 8.02 15.23
CA GLY A 253 11.19 6.78 14.69
C GLY A 253 9.88 6.39 15.38
N LEU A 254 9.81 6.54 16.71
CA LEU A 254 8.58 6.35 17.49
C LEU A 254 7.51 7.37 17.12
N TRP A 255 7.90 8.64 16.98
CA TRP A 255 7.00 9.71 16.56
C TRP A 255 6.41 9.43 15.17
N VAL A 256 7.24 9.03 14.20
CA VAL A 256 6.80 8.66 12.84
C VAL A 256 5.81 7.50 12.89
N ALA A 257 6.08 6.43 13.64
CA ALA A 257 5.17 5.30 13.75
C ALA A 257 3.84 5.64 14.46
N LEU A 258 3.84 6.63 15.36
CA LEU A 258 2.61 7.12 15.99
C LEU A 258 1.74 7.90 14.98
N VAL A 259 2.38 8.74 14.16
CA VAL A 259 1.70 9.68 13.24
C VAL A 259 1.56 9.14 11.82
N THR A 260 2.03 7.93 11.53
CA THR A 260 1.88 7.25 10.24
C THR A 260 1.41 5.80 10.49
N PRO A 261 0.83 5.10 9.51
CA PRO A 261 0.54 3.67 9.62
C PRO A 261 1.78 2.79 9.34
N ILE A 262 2.96 3.38 9.11
CA ILE A 262 4.19 2.63 8.86
C ILE A 262 4.61 1.90 10.15
N PRO A 263 4.89 0.59 10.09
CA PRO A 263 5.26 -0.18 11.28
C PRO A 263 6.59 0.29 11.87
N LEU A 264 6.73 0.17 13.19
CA LEU A 264 7.95 0.57 13.93
C LEU A 264 9.22 -0.10 13.38
N SER A 265 9.12 -1.35 12.95
CA SER A 265 10.24 -2.09 12.36
C SER A 265 10.80 -1.44 11.10
N MET A 266 9.99 -0.68 10.35
CA MET A 266 10.42 0.09 9.18
C MET A 266 10.71 1.55 9.51
N SER A 267 9.98 2.16 10.44
CA SER A 267 10.16 3.58 10.76
C SER A 267 11.55 3.86 11.32
N PHE A 268 12.11 3.00 12.19
CA PHE A 268 13.45 3.21 12.75
C PHE A 268 14.56 3.16 11.69
N PRO A 269 14.70 2.11 10.84
CA PRO A 269 15.72 2.09 9.80
C PRO A 269 15.59 3.23 8.79
N LEU A 270 14.36 3.55 8.36
CA LEU A 270 14.12 4.65 7.44
C LEU A 270 14.56 5.97 8.05
N VAL A 271 14.12 6.25 9.27
CA VAL A 271 14.46 7.48 9.99
C VAL A 271 15.98 7.54 10.21
N GLN A 272 16.64 6.48 10.69
CA GLN A 272 18.10 6.43 10.83
C GLN A 272 18.86 6.69 9.52
N SER A 273 18.35 6.22 8.38
CA SER A 273 19.00 6.48 7.09
C SER A 273 18.96 7.97 6.69
N LEU A 274 18.03 8.76 7.23
CA LEU A 274 17.94 10.20 6.95
C LEU A 274 19.12 11.00 7.56
N GLN A 275 20.00 10.39 8.39
CA GLN A 275 21.08 11.10 9.12
C GLN A 275 22.19 11.58 8.23
N HIS A 276 22.22 11.10 7.00
CA HIS A 276 23.28 11.34 6.05
C HIS A 276 22.71 11.92 4.76
N ASP A 277 23.56 12.67 4.07
CA ASP A 277 23.29 13.04 2.69
C ASP A 277 23.31 11.76 1.82
N ALA A 278 22.38 11.67 0.87
CA ALA A 278 22.23 10.54 -0.04
C ALA A 278 22.02 11.07 -1.45
N VAL A 279 23.13 11.48 -2.08
CA VAL A 279 23.18 12.16 -3.37
C VAL A 279 24.17 11.40 -4.27
N SER A 280 23.83 11.24 -5.54
CA SER A 280 24.71 10.64 -6.54
C SER A 280 26.01 11.43 -6.65
N ARG A 281 27.12 10.70 -6.76
CA ARG A 281 28.47 11.27 -6.87
C ARG A 281 29.01 11.10 -8.28
N GLU A 282 28.54 10.07 -8.98
CA GLU A 282 28.87 9.81 -10.36
C GLU A 282 27.61 9.62 -11.21
N HIS A 283 27.81 9.77 -12.52
CA HIS A 283 26.76 9.62 -13.55
C HIS A 283 27.28 8.82 -14.74
N ASP A 284 28.37 8.05 -14.56
CA ASP A 284 29.00 7.31 -15.64
C ASP A 284 28.23 6.05 -16.06
N VAL A 285 27.19 5.68 -15.30
CA VAL A 285 26.14 4.74 -15.73
C VAL A 285 25.53 5.12 -17.08
N ASP A 286 25.44 6.43 -17.39
CA ASP A 286 24.92 6.94 -18.68
C ASP A 286 25.74 6.48 -19.89
N ARG A 287 27.00 6.06 -19.68
CA ARG A 287 27.85 5.49 -20.75
C ARG A 287 27.46 4.07 -21.12
N TYR A 288 26.75 3.38 -20.23
CA TYR A 288 26.34 1.98 -20.36
C TYR A 288 24.84 1.86 -20.61
N ILE A 289 24.04 2.61 -19.85
CA ILE A 289 22.58 2.63 -19.93
C ILE A 289 22.16 4.06 -20.27
N PRO A 290 21.70 4.31 -21.52
CA PRO A 290 21.12 5.59 -21.88
C PRO A 290 19.94 5.94 -20.97
N GLN A 291 19.73 7.23 -20.72
CA GLN A 291 18.57 7.68 -19.97
C GLN A 291 17.26 7.28 -20.66
N PRO A 292 16.16 7.13 -19.90
CA PRO A 292 14.83 6.91 -20.47
C PRO A 292 14.46 7.97 -21.50
N ASP A 293 13.54 7.62 -22.41
CA ASP A 293 12.98 8.58 -23.36
C ASP A 293 12.35 9.78 -22.64
N GLY A 294 12.80 10.99 -22.98
CA GLY A 294 12.39 12.22 -22.30
C GLY A 294 13.21 12.57 -21.05
N GLY A 295 14.25 11.80 -20.74
CA GLY A 295 15.15 12.00 -19.61
C GLY A 295 14.65 11.36 -18.31
N LEU A 296 15.46 11.50 -17.26
CA LEU A 296 15.11 11.06 -15.91
C LEU A 296 13.86 11.76 -15.39
N THR A 297 13.02 11.05 -14.65
CA THR A 297 11.77 11.58 -14.12
C THR A 297 12.03 12.51 -12.93
N PRO A 298 11.70 13.82 -13.03
CA PRO A 298 11.90 14.75 -11.92
C PRO A 298 11.07 14.38 -10.69
N TYR A 299 11.51 14.76 -9.48
CA TYR A 299 10.84 14.37 -8.23
C TYR A 299 9.36 14.71 -8.24
N ARG A 300 9.03 15.95 -8.62
CA ARG A 300 7.67 16.46 -8.68
C ARG A 300 6.78 15.64 -9.63
N ARG A 301 7.32 15.21 -10.77
CA ARG A 301 6.61 14.36 -11.73
C ARG A 301 6.42 12.95 -11.17
N ALA A 302 7.43 12.39 -10.50
CA ALA A 302 7.32 11.10 -9.83
C ALA A 302 6.21 11.08 -8.78
N VAL A 303 6.09 12.16 -7.99
CA VAL A 303 4.96 12.34 -7.05
C VAL A 303 3.62 12.41 -7.77
N ALA A 304 3.51 13.22 -8.83
CA ALA A 304 2.27 13.35 -9.58
C ALA A 304 1.79 12.00 -10.16
N LEU A 305 2.73 11.18 -10.64
CA LEU A 305 2.46 9.84 -11.14
C LEU A 305 2.01 8.89 -10.04
N ALA A 306 2.69 8.91 -8.88
CA ALA A 306 2.29 8.13 -7.72
C ALA A 306 0.89 8.50 -7.20
N LEU A 307 0.48 9.76 -7.34
CA LEU A 307 -0.87 10.24 -6.97
C LEU A 307 -1.94 10.00 -8.06
N GLY A 308 -1.55 9.63 -9.29
CA GLY A 308 -2.37 9.74 -10.51
C GLY A 308 -3.69 8.96 -10.51
N LYS A 309 -3.74 7.77 -9.90
CA LYS A 309 -4.98 6.95 -9.82
C LYS A 309 -5.88 7.30 -8.63
N GLU A 310 -5.42 8.10 -7.68
CA GLU A 310 -6.18 8.42 -6.47
C GLU A 310 -7.32 9.43 -6.70
N ARG A 311 -7.21 10.27 -7.75
CA ARG A 311 -8.21 11.31 -8.06
C ARG A 311 -9.52 10.76 -8.64
N GLY A 312 -9.54 9.50 -9.09
CA GLY A 312 -10.69 8.89 -9.77
C GLY A 312 -11.77 8.30 -8.87
N GLY A 313 -11.57 8.22 -7.55
CA GLY A 313 -12.55 7.64 -6.62
C GLY A 313 -12.85 6.14 -6.84
N GLN A 314 -12.19 5.49 -7.80
CA GLN A 314 -12.25 4.06 -8.04
C GLN A 314 -11.37 3.34 -7.00
N VAL A 315 -11.92 3.10 -5.82
CA VAL A 315 -11.29 2.25 -4.79
C VAL A 315 -11.54 0.76 -5.07
N GLU A 316 -12.44 0.42 -5.99
CA GLU A 316 -12.71 -0.96 -6.37
C GLU A 316 -12.74 -1.10 -7.90
N THR A 317 -12.12 -2.17 -8.37
CA THR A 317 -12.23 -2.75 -9.71
C THR A 317 -11.66 -1.91 -10.85
N THR A 318 -10.39 -2.14 -11.21
CA THR A 318 -9.96 -2.56 -12.55
C THR A 318 -8.44 -2.75 -12.51
N TRP A 319 -7.99 -3.91 -12.01
CA TRP A 319 -6.59 -4.34 -12.07
C TRP A 319 -6.11 -4.63 -13.51
N ALA A 320 -7.01 -4.56 -14.49
CA ALA A 320 -6.78 -4.93 -15.88
C ALA A 320 -5.93 -3.93 -16.68
N ASN A 321 -5.64 -2.73 -16.14
CA ASN A 321 -4.74 -1.74 -16.77
C ASN A 321 -3.57 -1.40 -15.83
N ALA A 322 -2.82 -2.42 -15.41
CA ALA A 322 -1.51 -2.28 -14.77
C ALA A 322 -0.45 -1.95 -15.83
N GLY A 323 -0.55 -0.75 -16.41
CA GLY A 323 0.37 -0.26 -17.45
C GLY A 323 1.25 0.91 -17.02
N ILE A 324 1.20 1.34 -15.75
CA ILE A 324 2.00 2.47 -15.25
C ILE A 324 2.82 2.00 -14.06
N ASP A 325 4.15 2.03 -14.17
CA ASP A 325 5.15 1.57 -13.19
C ASP A 325 5.00 2.07 -11.74
N ALA A 326 4.20 3.10 -11.54
CA ALA A 326 3.97 3.74 -10.25
C ALA A 326 2.63 3.35 -9.61
N ASP A 327 1.89 2.40 -10.20
CA ASP A 327 0.59 1.96 -9.71
C ASP A 327 0.70 1.01 -8.50
N PRO A 328 -0.31 1.00 -7.60
CA PRO A 328 -0.40 -0.01 -6.54
C PRO A 328 -0.51 -1.43 -7.12
N LEU A 329 0.13 -2.40 -6.46
CA LEU A 329 0.00 -3.83 -6.73
C LEU A 329 -0.75 -4.54 -5.59
N PRO A 330 -1.45 -5.66 -5.85
CA PRO A 330 -2.05 -6.48 -4.79
C PRO A 330 -1.05 -6.98 -3.74
N SER A 331 0.22 -7.12 -4.11
CA SER A 331 1.32 -7.50 -3.22
C SER A 331 1.87 -6.34 -2.38
N ASP A 332 1.43 -5.10 -2.61
CA ASP A 332 1.91 -3.96 -1.84
C ASP A 332 1.42 -4.06 -0.38
N PRO A 333 2.20 -3.53 0.59
CA PRO A 333 1.81 -3.60 1.99
C PRO A 333 0.52 -2.83 2.30
N ASP A 334 -0.22 -3.28 3.31
CA ASP A 334 -1.48 -2.69 3.79
C ASP A 334 -1.36 -1.23 4.27
N TRP A 335 -0.16 -0.80 4.66
CA TRP A 335 0.14 0.59 5.04
C TRP A 335 0.40 1.53 3.86
N ALA A 336 0.47 1.01 2.63
CA ALA A 336 0.57 1.81 1.41
C ALA A 336 -0.76 2.50 1.09
N GLY A 337 -0.70 3.74 0.59
CA GLY A 337 -1.90 4.52 0.32
C GLY A 337 -2.63 4.96 1.59
N TYR A 338 -3.91 5.31 1.47
CA TYR A 338 -4.61 5.98 2.56
C TYR A 338 -4.67 5.13 3.83
N LYS A 339 -4.44 5.78 4.98
CA LYS A 339 -4.82 5.17 6.26
C LYS A 339 -6.34 5.01 6.26
N VAL A 340 -6.84 3.78 6.24
CA VAL A 340 -8.27 3.50 6.37
C VAL A 340 -8.53 2.99 7.78
N PHE A 341 -9.51 3.55 8.45
CA PHE A 341 -10.02 2.99 9.68
C PHE A 341 -11.27 2.16 9.37
N LEU A 342 -11.28 0.93 9.86
CA LEU A 342 -12.37 -0.02 9.70
C LEU A 342 -12.89 -0.41 11.08
N ASP A 343 -14.22 -0.45 11.23
CA ASP A 343 -14.90 -1.12 12.33
C ASP A 343 -15.90 -2.09 11.70
N GLU A 344 -15.57 -3.38 11.72
CA GLU A 344 -16.40 -4.44 11.17
C GLU A 344 -16.93 -5.32 12.29
N ARG A 345 -18.23 -5.58 12.25
CA ARG A 345 -18.94 -6.37 13.24
C ARG A 345 -19.92 -7.29 12.57
N THR A 346 -20.00 -8.50 13.10
CA THR A 346 -20.88 -9.56 12.57
C THR A 346 -21.81 -10.03 13.68
N PHE A 347 -23.08 -10.22 13.33
CA PHE A 347 -24.16 -10.59 14.23
C PHE A 347 -25.01 -11.70 13.59
N HIS A 348 -25.38 -12.70 14.38
CA HIS A 348 -26.34 -13.72 13.95
C HIS A 348 -27.77 -13.22 14.17
N SER A 349 -28.68 -13.54 13.24
CA SER A 349 -30.11 -13.29 13.33
C SER A 349 -30.86 -14.57 12.99
N GLU A 350 -31.86 -14.95 13.78
CA GLU A 350 -32.72 -16.11 13.50
C GLU A 350 -33.70 -15.85 12.34
N ALA A 351 -33.84 -14.58 11.93
CA ALA A 351 -34.65 -14.20 10.79
C ALA A 351 -33.95 -14.55 9.46
N ALA A 352 -34.72 -14.96 8.47
CA ALA A 352 -34.28 -15.23 7.11
C ALA A 352 -33.71 -13.95 6.46
N PRO A 353 -32.72 -14.07 5.55
CA PRO A 353 -32.05 -12.94 4.93
C PRO A 353 -33.00 -11.92 4.30
N GLU A 354 -34.10 -12.34 3.68
CA GLU A 354 -35.06 -11.42 3.05
C GLU A 354 -35.75 -10.47 4.06
N HIS A 355 -36.02 -10.94 5.28
CA HIS A 355 -36.66 -10.13 6.32
C HIS A 355 -35.66 -9.13 6.92
N VAL A 356 -34.41 -9.57 7.15
CA VAL A 356 -33.33 -8.69 7.57
C VAL A 356 -33.03 -7.63 6.51
N TRP A 357 -32.99 -8.02 5.23
CA TRP A 357 -32.80 -7.08 4.11
C TRP A 357 -33.90 -6.02 4.06
N THR A 358 -35.16 -6.42 4.25
CA THR A 358 -36.30 -5.49 4.26
C THR A 358 -36.13 -4.40 5.31
N VAL A 359 -35.59 -4.75 6.48
CA VAL A 359 -35.29 -3.77 7.54
C VAL A 359 -34.11 -2.89 7.15
N ILE A 360 -33.04 -3.46 6.58
CA ILE A 360 -31.84 -2.72 6.13
C ILE A 360 -32.20 -1.66 5.07
N GLU A 361 -32.97 -2.03 4.04
CA GLU A 361 -33.42 -1.09 2.99
C GLU A 361 -34.40 -0.04 3.55
N GLY A 362 -35.08 -0.38 4.65
CA GLY A 362 -35.98 0.48 5.41
C GLY A 362 -35.30 1.52 6.32
N ILE A 363 -33.98 1.53 6.47
CA ILE A 363 -33.27 2.44 7.38
C ILE A 363 -33.44 3.92 6.99
N GLY A 364 -33.51 4.79 8.01
CA GLY A 364 -33.56 6.26 7.90
C GLY A 364 -34.97 6.81 7.69
N GLY A 365 -35.08 8.15 7.62
CA GLY A 365 -36.39 8.81 7.54
C GLY A 365 -37.29 8.50 8.76
N SER A 366 -38.58 8.21 8.52
CA SER A 366 -39.55 7.91 9.59
C SER A 366 -39.27 6.61 10.37
N ASN A 367 -38.54 5.67 9.77
CA ASN A 367 -38.20 4.39 10.39
C ASN A 367 -36.97 4.52 11.32
N GLY A 368 -36.19 5.59 11.17
CA GLY A 368 -34.98 5.84 11.95
C GLY A 368 -33.84 4.86 11.67
N TRP A 369 -32.80 4.92 12.50
CA TRP A 369 -31.56 4.15 12.35
C TRP A 369 -31.46 2.95 13.29
N TYR A 370 -32.60 2.50 13.83
CA TYR A 370 -32.70 1.36 14.75
C TYR A 370 -31.68 1.38 15.90
N SER A 371 -31.23 2.55 16.34
CA SER A 371 -30.22 2.73 17.40
C SER A 371 -30.53 3.97 18.25
N LEU A 372 -29.81 4.17 19.37
CA LEU A 372 -30.09 5.19 20.40
C LEU A 372 -30.48 6.56 19.78
N PRO A 373 -31.77 6.96 19.84
CA PRO A 373 -32.28 8.13 19.12
C PRO A 373 -31.61 9.45 19.52
N LEU A 374 -31.09 9.54 20.75
CA LEU A 374 -30.48 10.74 21.30
C LEU A 374 -29.12 11.06 20.68
N ALA A 375 -28.29 10.05 20.41
CA ALA A 375 -26.94 10.23 19.86
C ALA A 375 -26.98 10.77 18.42
N TRP A 376 -27.93 10.28 17.62
CA TRP A 376 -28.13 10.71 16.24
C TRP A 376 -28.75 12.11 16.14
N ARG A 377 -29.67 12.45 17.05
CA ARG A 377 -30.23 13.82 17.14
C ARG A 377 -29.18 14.85 17.55
N LEU A 378 -28.32 14.52 18.51
CA LEU A 378 -27.24 15.40 18.98
C LEU A 378 -26.20 15.63 17.86
N ARG A 379 -25.82 14.57 17.15
CA ARG A 379 -24.88 14.66 16.02
C ARG A 379 -25.44 15.47 14.85
N GLY A 380 -26.72 15.30 14.54
CA GLY A 380 -27.41 16.07 13.49
C GLY A 380 -27.53 17.56 13.78
N TRP A 381 -27.68 17.91 15.06
CA TRP A 381 -27.68 19.30 15.49
C TRP A 381 -26.28 19.93 15.38
N LEU A 382 -25.23 19.19 15.80
CA LEU A 382 -23.83 19.59 15.62
C LEU A 382 -23.43 19.79 14.14
N ASP A 383 -23.91 18.93 13.23
CA ASP A 383 -23.68 19.08 11.79
C ASP A 383 -24.35 20.35 11.24
N LYS A 384 -25.59 20.61 11.65
CA LYS A 384 -26.35 21.80 11.22
C LYS A 384 -25.70 23.11 11.70
N LEU A 385 -25.19 23.14 12.94
CA LEU A 385 -24.45 24.30 13.46
C LEU A 385 -23.13 24.56 12.71
N GLN A 386 -22.51 23.51 12.19
CA GLN A 386 -21.31 23.63 11.37
C GLN A 386 -21.61 23.83 9.88
N GLY A 387 -22.88 24.03 9.48
CA GLY A 387 -23.29 24.26 8.09
C GLY A 387 -23.34 23.00 7.20
N GLY A 388 -23.47 21.82 7.81
CA GLY A 388 -23.74 20.54 7.13
C GLY A 388 -25.22 20.29 6.85
N ALA A 389 -25.54 19.13 6.27
CA ALA A 389 -26.88 18.80 5.77
C ALA A 389 -27.93 18.52 6.88
N GLY A 390 -27.51 18.09 8.08
CA GLY A 390 -28.41 17.73 9.19
C GLY A 390 -29.32 16.50 8.92
N LEU A 391 -30.28 16.22 9.82
CA LEU A 391 -31.27 15.12 9.73
C LEU A 391 -32.47 15.41 8.79
N LEU A 392 -32.45 16.50 8.03
CA LEU A 392 -33.67 17.06 7.41
C LEU A 392 -33.83 16.76 5.91
N ARG A 393 -32.95 15.96 5.31
CA ARG A 393 -33.15 15.45 3.95
C ARG A 393 -33.82 14.08 4.03
N GLY A 394 -35.15 14.08 3.98
CA GLY A 394 -35.95 12.85 3.97
C GLY A 394 -35.66 11.95 2.75
N ARG A 395 -36.10 10.70 2.84
CA ARG A 395 -36.02 9.70 1.76
C ARG A 395 -37.21 9.77 0.80
N ARG A 396 -37.03 9.34 -0.46
CA ARG A 396 -38.06 9.38 -1.51
C ARG A 396 -39.19 8.37 -1.31
N HIS A 397 -38.85 7.14 -0.88
CA HIS A 397 -39.82 6.07 -0.61
C HIS A 397 -39.51 5.41 0.73
N PRO A 398 -40.49 5.14 1.61
CA PRO A 398 -40.24 4.70 2.99
C PRO A 398 -39.69 3.28 3.15
N LYS A 399 -39.73 2.45 2.10
CA LYS A 399 -39.34 1.03 2.17
C LYS A 399 -38.26 0.60 1.19
N THR A 400 -37.97 1.42 0.18
CA THR A 400 -37.02 1.05 -0.89
C THR A 400 -36.01 2.15 -1.12
N LEU A 401 -34.82 1.80 -1.58
CA LEU A 401 -33.73 2.73 -1.88
C LEU A 401 -33.20 2.51 -3.31
N GLY A 402 -32.81 3.62 -3.94
CA GLY A 402 -32.09 3.62 -5.21
C GLY A 402 -30.66 4.14 -5.08
N THR A 403 -29.77 3.70 -5.96
CA THR A 403 -28.42 4.27 -6.09
C THR A 403 -28.48 5.77 -6.33
N GLY A 404 -27.69 6.54 -5.59
CA GLY A 404 -27.64 8.00 -5.64
C GLY A 404 -28.66 8.71 -4.75
N GLU A 405 -29.64 8.01 -4.18
CA GLU A 405 -30.64 8.61 -3.28
C GLU A 405 -30.03 9.05 -1.94
N VAL A 406 -30.63 10.06 -1.32
CA VAL A 406 -30.22 10.59 -0.02
C VAL A 406 -31.11 10.03 1.07
N VAL A 407 -30.49 9.54 2.15
CA VAL A 407 -31.14 9.10 3.38
C VAL A 407 -30.51 9.87 4.53
N ASP A 408 -31.20 10.89 5.00
CA ASP A 408 -30.71 11.85 6.00
C ASP A 408 -29.41 12.54 5.51
N TRP A 409 -28.26 12.32 6.15
CA TRP A 409 -26.96 12.85 5.70
C TRP A 409 -26.12 11.81 4.95
N TRP A 410 -26.71 10.68 4.56
CA TRP A 410 -26.05 9.64 3.78
C TRP A 410 -26.55 9.65 2.34
N ARG A 411 -25.67 9.28 1.40
CA ARG A 411 -26.05 8.98 0.03
C ARG A 411 -25.83 7.51 -0.25
N VAL A 412 -26.81 6.86 -0.86
CA VAL A 412 -26.67 5.49 -1.37
C VAL A 412 -25.66 5.51 -2.50
N GLU A 413 -24.51 4.86 -2.29
CA GLU A 413 -23.46 4.76 -3.30
C GLU A 413 -23.61 3.48 -4.12
N THR A 414 -23.89 2.37 -3.44
CA THR A 414 -24.14 1.07 -4.07
C THR A 414 -25.26 0.35 -3.32
N ILE A 415 -26.13 -0.33 -4.07
CA ILE A 415 -27.12 -1.25 -3.53
C ILE A 415 -27.15 -2.52 -4.38
N ASP A 416 -26.86 -3.66 -3.77
CA ASP A 416 -27.08 -5.00 -4.31
C ASP A 416 -28.26 -5.61 -3.53
N ARG A 417 -29.42 -5.68 -4.17
CA ARG A 417 -30.68 -5.98 -3.48
C ARG A 417 -30.66 -7.40 -2.91
N GLY A 418 -31.06 -7.50 -1.64
CA GLY A 418 -31.02 -8.74 -0.87
C GLY A 418 -29.67 -9.01 -0.20
N ARG A 419 -28.63 -8.21 -0.47
CA ARG A 419 -27.26 -8.55 -0.06
C ARG A 419 -26.48 -7.40 0.58
N LEU A 420 -26.36 -6.24 -0.07
CA LEU A 420 -25.43 -5.18 0.33
C LEU A 420 -26.01 -3.78 0.11
N LEU A 421 -25.95 -2.94 1.15
CA LEU A 421 -26.21 -1.51 1.07
C LEU A 421 -24.96 -0.73 1.50
N ARG A 422 -24.40 0.08 0.60
CA ARG A 422 -23.26 0.99 0.89
C ARG A 422 -23.72 2.43 0.88
N LEU A 423 -23.52 3.11 2.00
CA LEU A 423 -23.90 4.49 2.23
C LEU A 423 -22.65 5.35 2.40
N ARG A 424 -22.55 6.45 1.64
CA ARG A 424 -21.49 7.46 1.77
C ARG A 424 -21.98 8.64 2.62
N ALA A 425 -21.21 9.03 3.62
CA ALA A 425 -21.53 10.18 4.45
C ALA A 425 -21.36 11.49 3.67
N GLU A 426 -22.32 12.41 3.78
CA GLU A 426 -22.25 13.77 3.25
C GLU A 426 -22.10 14.83 4.35
N MET A 427 -22.05 14.43 5.62
CA MET A 427 -21.86 15.33 6.76
C MET A 427 -20.48 16.00 6.72
N ARG A 428 -20.35 17.16 7.38
CA ARG A 428 -19.04 17.77 7.60
C ARG A 428 -18.28 16.93 8.63
N ALA A 429 -17.30 16.18 8.13
CA ALA A 429 -16.33 15.46 8.93
C ALA A 429 -14.92 15.73 8.37
N PRO A 430 -13.88 15.70 9.20
CA PRO A 430 -12.49 15.81 8.75
C PRO A 430 -12.03 14.50 8.06
N GLY A 431 -12.70 14.09 7.00
CA GLY A 431 -12.49 12.82 6.30
C GLY A 431 -13.68 12.42 5.44
N ARG A 432 -13.59 11.26 4.78
CA ARG A 432 -14.70 10.63 4.06
C ARG A 432 -15.12 9.36 4.81
N ALA A 433 -16.41 9.12 4.96
CA ALA A 433 -16.93 7.98 5.71
C ALA A 433 -17.95 7.20 4.89
N TRP A 434 -17.96 5.88 5.07
CA TRP A 434 -18.95 4.98 4.52
C TRP A 434 -19.47 4.03 5.60
N LEU A 435 -20.71 3.59 5.43
CA LEU A 435 -21.33 2.53 6.21
C LEU A 435 -21.85 1.48 5.24
N GLU A 436 -21.39 0.25 5.41
CA GLU A 436 -21.85 -0.91 4.68
C GLU A 436 -22.68 -1.80 5.61
N LEU A 437 -23.84 -2.21 5.12
CA LEU A 437 -24.73 -3.14 5.77
C LEU A 437 -24.96 -4.31 4.82
N SER A 438 -24.64 -5.53 5.24
CA SER A 438 -24.84 -6.71 4.41
C SER A 438 -25.47 -7.86 5.17
N VAL A 439 -26.15 -8.73 4.44
CA VAL A 439 -26.76 -9.94 4.98
C VAL A 439 -26.46 -11.13 4.07
N GLU A 440 -26.11 -12.26 4.67
CA GLU A 440 -25.86 -13.53 3.97
C GLU A 440 -26.57 -14.68 4.74
N PRO A 441 -27.03 -15.74 4.06
CA PRO A 441 -27.57 -16.91 4.75
C PRO A 441 -26.48 -17.68 5.53
N ASP A 442 -26.80 -18.21 6.70
CA ASP A 442 -25.88 -19.01 7.54
C ASP A 442 -26.37 -20.44 7.84
N GLY A 443 -27.46 -20.85 7.17
CA GLY A 443 -28.06 -22.18 7.27
C GLY A 443 -29.15 -22.32 8.34
N ALA A 444 -29.16 -21.46 9.38
CA ALA A 444 -30.17 -21.46 10.44
C ALA A 444 -30.98 -20.14 10.52
N GLY A 445 -30.50 -19.09 9.86
CA GLY A 445 -31.12 -17.78 9.76
C GLY A 445 -30.30 -16.90 8.82
N SER A 446 -29.72 -15.84 9.34
CA SER A 446 -28.87 -14.94 8.57
C SER A 446 -27.73 -14.31 9.38
N LEU A 447 -26.62 -14.12 8.67
CA LEU A 447 -25.45 -13.41 9.13
C LEU A 447 -25.53 -11.95 8.71
N TYR A 448 -25.76 -11.06 9.66
CA TYR A 448 -25.77 -9.62 9.46
C TYR A 448 -24.39 -9.02 9.74
N ARG A 449 -23.81 -8.32 8.76
CA ARG A 449 -22.52 -7.63 8.89
C ARG A 449 -22.68 -6.12 8.77
N GLN A 450 -22.04 -5.40 9.67
CA GLN A 450 -21.95 -3.95 9.70
C GLN A 450 -20.49 -3.55 9.55
N ARG A 451 -20.18 -2.68 8.59
CA ARG A 451 -18.82 -2.22 8.36
C ARG A 451 -18.78 -0.72 8.18
N ALA A 452 -18.14 -0.02 9.12
CA ALA A 452 -17.88 1.41 9.04
C ALA A 452 -16.47 1.64 8.48
N ILE A 453 -16.38 2.41 7.41
CA ILE A 453 -15.14 2.68 6.68
C ILE A 453 -14.86 4.17 6.76
N PHE A 454 -13.69 4.57 7.25
CA PHE A 454 -13.34 5.97 7.39
C PHE A 454 -11.95 6.29 6.85
N PHE A 455 -11.91 7.24 5.92
CA PHE A 455 -10.71 7.82 5.34
C PHE A 455 -10.46 9.19 5.99
N PRO A 456 -9.56 9.29 6.99
CA PRO A 456 -9.28 10.51 7.73
C PRO A 456 -8.58 11.55 6.84
N ARG A 457 -8.92 12.82 7.05
CA ARG A 457 -8.16 13.97 6.50
C ARG A 457 -7.23 14.53 7.57
N GLY A 458 -5.94 14.30 7.39
CA GLY A 458 -4.87 14.74 8.27
C GLY A 458 -5.04 14.32 9.74
N LEU A 459 -4.40 15.05 10.67
CA LEU A 459 -4.48 14.75 12.10
C LEU A 459 -5.90 14.90 12.66
N SER A 460 -6.65 15.93 12.23
CA SER A 460 -8.02 16.16 12.68
C SER A 460 -8.97 14.99 12.39
N GLY A 461 -8.80 14.34 11.22
CA GLY A 461 -9.55 13.13 10.87
C GLY A 461 -9.26 11.97 11.80
N ARG A 462 -8.00 11.76 12.15
CA ARG A 462 -7.59 10.67 13.04
C ARG A 462 -8.12 10.86 14.46
N LEU A 463 -8.01 12.08 14.99
CA LEU A 463 -8.58 12.42 16.30
C LEU A 463 -10.11 12.29 16.31
N TYR A 464 -10.77 12.68 15.21
CA TYR A 464 -12.21 12.46 15.05
C TYR A 464 -12.58 10.98 15.13
N TRP A 465 -11.88 10.11 14.39
CA TRP A 465 -12.13 8.66 14.47
C TRP A 465 -11.93 8.12 15.89
N LEU A 466 -10.82 8.46 16.54
CA LEU A 466 -10.55 8.03 17.92
C LEU A 466 -11.63 8.48 18.91
N GLY A 467 -12.18 9.69 18.72
CA GLY A 467 -13.28 10.19 19.53
C GLY A 467 -14.61 9.47 19.28
N VAL A 468 -14.89 9.07 18.02
CA VAL A 468 -16.15 8.40 17.65
C VAL A 468 -16.12 6.88 17.90
N TYR A 469 -14.94 6.25 17.84
CA TYR A 469 -14.79 4.79 17.95
C TYR A 469 -15.42 4.18 19.22
N PRO A 470 -15.29 4.76 20.44
CA PRO A 470 -15.98 4.26 21.62
C PRO A 470 -17.51 4.23 21.48
N PHE A 471 -18.08 5.19 20.74
CA PHE A 471 -19.52 5.25 20.49
C PHE A 471 -19.98 4.16 19.53
N HIS A 472 -19.16 3.74 18.57
CA HIS A 472 -19.47 2.56 17.75
C HIS A 472 -19.66 1.30 18.62
N GLY A 473 -18.87 1.19 19.71
CA GLY A 473 -19.01 0.20 20.76
C GLY A 473 -20.44 0.02 21.27
N ILE A 474 -21.21 1.10 21.31
CA ILE A 474 -22.57 1.13 21.86
C ILE A 474 -23.62 1.14 20.73
N ILE A 475 -23.39 1.93 19.67
CA ILE A 475 -24.36 2.18 18.60
C ILE A 475 -24.55 0.94 17.72
N PHE A 476 -23.48 0.31 17.26
CA PHE A 476 -23.58 -0.82 16.32
C PHE A 476 -24.24 -2.06 16.92
N PRO A 477 -23.90 -2.52 18.14
CA PRO A 477 -24.62 -3.62 18.77
C PRO A 477 -26.08 -3.28 19.08
N SER A 478 -26.41 -2.02 19.41
CA SER A 478 -27.81 -1.59 19.55
C SER A 478 -28.54 -1.66 18.22
N MET A 479 -27.90 -1.20 17.15
CA MET A 479 -28.46 -1.21 15.80
C MET A 479 -28.75 -2.62 15.32
N ALA A 480 -27.77 -3.51 15.45
CA ALA A 480 -27.91 -4.91 15.07
C ALA A 480 -29.04 -5.60 15.83
N ARG A 481 -29.10 -5.47 17.17
CA ARG A 481 -30.17 -6.07 17.97
C ARG A 481 -31.57 -5.62 17.55
N ASN A 482 -31.75 -4.32 17.31
CA ASN A 482 -33.04 -3.77 16.91
C ASN A 482 -33.43 -4.14 15.48
N ILE A 483 -32.46 -4.24 14.56
CA ILE A 483 -32.69 -4.71 13.19
C ILE A 483 -33.11 -6.18 13.20
N SER A 484 -32.38 -7.04 13.92
CA SER A 484 -32.72 -8.47 14.06
C SER A 484 -34.10 -8.66 14.69
N ALA A 485 -34.43 -7.91 15.75
CA ALA A 485 -35.75 -7.98 16.39
C ALA A 485 -36.89 -7.52 15.44
N ALA A 486 -36.68 -6.45 14.69
CA ALA A 486 -37.65 -5.99 13.69
C ALA A 486 -37.83 -7.01 12.55
N ALA A 487 -36.74 -7.65 12.12
CA ALA A 487 -36.77 -8.69 11.10
C ALA A 487 -37.52 -9.95 11.58
N ALA A 488 -37.29 -10.38 12.81
CA ALA A 488 -38.01 -11.50 13.42
C ALA A 488 -39.53 -11.23 13.49
N ALA A 489 -39.94 -10.03 13.91
CA ALA A 489 -41.35 -9.64 13.94
C ALA A 489 -41.98 -9.62 12.53
N LEU A 490 -41.25 -9.18 11.50
CA LEU A 490 -41.70 -9.26 10.10
C LEU A 490 -41.87 -10.70 9.63
N GLN A 491 -40.95 -11.59 10.01
CA GLN A 491 -41.00 -13.00 9.68
C GLN A 491 -42.20 -13.70 10.34
N GLU A 492 -42.44 -13.47 11.63
CA GLU A 492 -43.60 -14.00 12.36
C GLU A 492 -44.92 -13.53 11.73
N THR A 493 -45.01 -12.25 11.37
CA THR A 493 -46.20 -11.69 10.71
C THR A 493 -46.44 -12.33 9.34
N SER A 494 -45.37 -12.55 8.57
CA SER A 494 -45.44 -13.18 7.25
C SER A 494 -45.87 -14.65 7.35
N ALA A 495 -45.33 -15.39 8.32
CA ALA A 495 -45.71 -16.78 8.61
C ALA A 495 -47.18 -16.90 9.08
N GLY A 496 -47.63 -15.98 9.95
CA GLY A 496 -49.03 -15.94 10.41
C GLY A 496 -50.02 -15.62 9.28
N SER A 497 -49.65 -14.74 8.35
CA SER A 497 -50.49 -14.43 7.18
C SER A 497 -50.60 -15.59 6.19
N ALA A 498 -49.53 -16.37 6.03
CA ALA A 498 -49.52 -17.57 5.20
C ALA A 498 -50.37 -18.69 5.83
N GLY A 499 -50.28 -18.89 7.15
CA GLY A 499 -51.11 -19.86 7.88
C GLY A 499 -52.62 -19.54 7.85
N ALA A 500 -52.99 -18.26 7.96
CA ALA A 500 -54.39 -17.84 7.86
C ALA A 500 -54.98 -18.01 6.44
N LYS A 501 -54.14 -17.87 5.40
CA LYS A 501 -54.54 -18.13 4.01
C LYS A 501 -54.77 -19.62 3.73
N VAL A 502 -53.95 -20.50 4.31
CA VAL A 502 -54.10 -21.96 4.17
C VAL A 502 -55.32 -22.48 4.92
N ALA A 503 -55.69 -21.89 6.05
CA ALA A 503 -56.91 -22.27 6.80
C ALA A 503 -58.22 -21.84 6.10
N GLY A 504 -58.17 -20.85 5.19
CA GLY A 504 -59.34 -20.35 4.45
C GLY A 504 -59.68 -21.13 3.16
N ASP A 505 -58.80 -22.02 2.70
CA ASP A 505 -58.95 -22.80 1.45
C ASP A 505 -59.20 -24.31 1.70
N THR A 506 -59.69 -24.67 2.89
CA THR A 506 -60.20 -26.03 3.14
C THR A 506 -61.68 -26.06 2.72
N PRO A 507 -62.08 -26.87 1.72
CA PRO A 507 -63.45 -26.89 1.18
C PRO A 507 -64.50 -27.43 2.16
#